data_AF-A0A7Y7M5X6-F1
#
_entry.id   AF-A0A7Y7M5X6-F1
#
_cell.length_a   1.000
_cell.length_b   1.000
_cell.length_c   1.000
_cell.angle_alpha   90.00
_cell.angle_beta   90.00
_cell.angle_gamma   90.00
#
_symmetry.space_group_name_H-M   'P 1'
#
loop_
_entity.id
_entity.type
_entity.pdbx_description
1 polymer ?
#
loop_
_entity_poly.entity_id
_entity_poly.type
_entity_poly.pdbx_seq_one_letter_code
_entity_poly.pdbx_strand_id
1 'polypeptide(L)' 'MRQEILVGAERRRRWSVEQKLRILAEVGVDDATVSDVARRYTKGRSH' A
#
# COMPACT_ATOMS: atom_id res chain seq x y z
N MET A 1 20.55 -8.34 -8.38
CA MET A 1 19.23 -7.83 -7.95
C MET A 1 19.08 -8.10 -6.46
N ARG A 2 19.30 -7.10 -5.60
CA ARG A 2 19.20 -7.27 -4.14
C ARG A 2 17.77 -6.97 -3.73
N GLN A 3 17.02 -8.01 -3.37
CA GLN A 3 15.75 -7.89 -2.70
C GLN A 3 16.03 -7.82 -1.20
N GLU A 4 16.17 -6.60 -0.69
CA GLU A 4 16.35 -6.37 0.74
C GLU A 4 14.97 -6.49 1.41
N ILE A 5 14.70 -7.67 1.99
CA ILE A 5 13.55 -7.86 2.86
C ILE A 5 13.84 -7.07 4.15
N LEU A 6 13.29 -5.86 4.28
CA LEU A 6 13.37 -5.09 5.52
C LEU A 6 12.56 -5.79 6.62
N VAL A 7 13.24 -6.57 7.47
CA VAL A 7 12.71 -7.21 8.69
C VAL A 7 12.74 -6.23 9.88
N GLY A 8 12.39 -4.97 9.64
CA GLY A 8 12.39 -3.91 10.66
C GLY A 8 11.02 -3.28 10.78
N ALA A 9 10.61 -2.92 11.99
CA ALA A 9 9.32 -2.35 12.37
C ALA A 9 8.91 -1.05 11.63
N GLU A 10 9.63 -0.62 10.60
CA GLU A 10 9.44 0.63 9.87
C GLU A 10 8.33 0.65 8.80
N ARG A 11 7.55 -0.42 8.54
CA ARG A 11 6.51 -0.33 7.49
C ARG A 11 5.21 -1.12 7.60
N ARG A 12 4.87 -1.78 8.71
CA ARG A 12 3.45 -2.09 8.93
C ARG A 12 2.76 -0.82 9.42
N ARG A 13 2.49 0.10 8.49
CA ARG A 13 1.51 1.16 8.77
C ARG A 13 0.25 0.44 9.24
N ARG A 14 -0.08 0.60 10.51
CA ARG A 14 -1.18 -0.12 11.12
C ARG A 14 -2.46 0.50 10.56
N TRP A 15 -2.98 -0.09 9.50
CA TRP A 15 -4.27 0.29 8.96
C TRP A 15 -5.33 -0.29 9.88
N SER A 16 -6.20 0.56 10.40
CA SER A 16 -7.47 0.11 10.96
C SER A 16 -8.21 -0.71 9.91
N VAL A 17 -9.07 -1.63 10.35
CA VAL A 17 -9.87 -2.47 9.44
C VAL A 17 -10.64 -1.60 8.44
N GLU A 18 -11.20 -0.49 8.90
CA GLU A 18 -11.89 0.48 8.06
C GLU A 18 -11.00 1.09 6.96
N GLN A 19 -9.73 1.37 7.28
CA GLN A 19 -8.76 1.86 6.31
C GLN A 19 -8.40 0.78 5.29
N LYS A 20 -8.24 -0.47 5.71
CA LYS A 20 -8.06 -1.60 4.79
C LYS A 20 -9.26 -1.75 3.84
N LEU A 21 -10.48 -1.68 4.37
CA LEU A 21 -11.69 -1.82 3.59
C LEU A 21 -11.83 -0.68 2.57
N ARG A 22 -11.54 0.56 2.96
CA ARG A 22 -11.54 1.71 2.04
C ARG A 22 -10.57 1.51 0.88
N ILE A 23 -9.37 1.03 1.18
CA ILE A 23 -8.32 0.81 0.17
C ILE A 23 -8.67 -0.35 -0.75
N LEU A 24 -9.29 -1.41 -0.21
CA LEU A 24 -9.78 -2.53 -1.02
C LEU A 24 -10.97 -2.15 -1.91
N ALA A 25 -11.82 -1.23 -1.45
CA ALA A 25 -12.97 -0.75 -2.23
C ALA A 25 -12.58 0.05 -3.48
N GLU A 26 -11.35 0.58 -3.53
CA GLU A 26 -10.81 1.27 -4.71
C GLU A 26 -10.27 0.31 -5.77
N VAL A 27 -10.06 -0.96 -5.43
CA VAL A 27 -9.60 -1.98 -6.39
C VAL A 27 -10.73 -2.31 -7.36
N GLY A 28 -10.44 -2.27 -8.66
CA GLY A 28 -11.40 -2.52 -9.74
C GLY A 28 -12.25 -1.30 -10.12
N VAL A 29 -12.12 -0.18 -9.39
CA VAL A 29 -12.67 1.10 -9.83
C VAL A 29 -11.80 1.63 -10.96
N ASP A 30 -12.41 1.96 -12.11
CA ASP A 30 -11.67 2.51 -13.26
C ASP A 30 -10.54 1.58 -13.76
N ASP A 31 -10.76 0.26 -13.71
CA ASP A 31 -9.74 -0.76 -14.06
C ASP A 31 -8.49 -0.75 -13.14
N ALA A 32 -8.58 -0.08 -11.98
CA ALA A 32 -7.44 0.02 -11.07
C ALA A 32 -7.09 -1.33 -10.43
N THR A 33 -5.85 -1.78 -10.67
CA THR A 33 -5.33 -3.00 -10.04
C THR A 33 -4.88 -2.75 -8.61
N VAL A 34 -4.73 -3.82 -7.83
CA VAL A 34 -4.15 -3.76 -6.46
C VAL A 34 -2.79 -3.04 -6.46
N SER A 35 -1.99 -3.21 -7.50
CA SER A 35 -0.68 -2.54 -7.65
C SER A 35 -0.82 -1.03 -7.89
N ASP A 36 -1.82 -0.59 -8.65
CA ASP A 36 -2.09 0.83 -8.85
C ASP A 36 -2.54 1.50 -7.56
N VAL A 37 -3.52 0.91 -6.88
CA VAL A 37 -4.03 1.39 -5.60
C VAL A 37 -2.90 1.43 -4.57
N ALA A 38 -2.10 0.36 -4.43
CA ALA A 38 -0.96 0.33 -3.53
C ALA A 38 0.06 1.43 -3.82
N ARG A 39 0.25 1.81 -5.10
CA ARG A 39 1.17 2.88 -5.49
C ARG A 39 0.67 4.28 -5.11
N ARG A 40 -0.64 4.49 -4.99
CA ARG A 40 -1.22 5.75 -4.47
C ARG A 40 -0.96 5.88 -2.98
N TYR A 41 -1.10 4.78 -2.24
CA TYR A 41 -0.92 4.74 -0.78
C TYR A 41 0.53 4.59 -0.31
N THR A 42 1.45 4.17 -1.18
CA THR A 42 2.89 4.07 -0.86
C THR A 42 3.66 5.38 -1.06
N LYS A 43 3.04 6.45 -1.57
CA LYS A 43 3.69 7.76 -1.75
C LYS A 43 3.76 8.52 -0.43
N GLY A 44 4.74 8.13 0.37
CA GLY A 44 5.07 8.77 1.64
C GLY A 44 6.54 8.58 1.97
N ARG A 45 7.43 9.02 1.07
CA ARG A 45 8.73 9.66 1.35
C ARG A 45 9.36 10.04 0.00
N SER A 46 9.21 11.30 -0.42
CA SER A 46 10.27 11.93 -1.24
C SER A 46 11.54 11.93 -0.38
N HIS A 47 12.66 11.47 -0.93
CA HIS A 47 13.96 11.95 -0.48
C HIS A 47 14.16 13.32 -1.13
#